data_AF-A0A971MR18-F1
#
_entry.id   AF-A0A971MR18-F1
#
_cell.length_a   1.000
_cell.length_b   1.000
_cell.length_c   1.000
_cell.angle_alpha   90.00
_cell.angle_beta   90.00
_cell.angle_gamma   90.00
#
_symmetry.space_group_name_H-M   'P 1'
#
loop_
_entity.id
_entity.type
_entity.pdbx_description
1 polymer ?
#
loop_
_entity_poly.entity_id
_entity_poly.type
_entity_poly.pdbx_seq_one_letter_code
_entity_poly.pdbx_strand_id
1 'polypeptide(L)'
;MVNSFTFGQYIPGNSLVHSLDPRTKLFCVVIMMTAVLAVNTFIGVMITALFTGIFLVLTRVPVTIYLRGMRPLIILVVITAAFQLFLIPGEVLWRWWVFSITDNGIKMAALMSYRLFMVFVLAQLLTVTTSPLQLTDGLERILRPLARVGFPAHELAMIMTIALRFIPVFFEEGSKIILAQVSRGADFQGGWLKSARNLVAIMVPLFVRAFRRADDLALAMESRCYTGGEGRTRLHEIAMSRMDYLVMAATAALVPFIIVFRN
;
A
#
# COMPACT_ATOMS: atom_id res chain seq x y z
N MET A 1 27.63 -3.54 1.65
CA MET A 1 26.48 -4.27 1.07
C MET A 1 25.13 -3.87 1.70
N VAL A 2 24.95 -2.64 2.21
CA VAL A 2 23.66 -2.18 2.76
C VAL A 2 23.42 -0.73 2.32
N ASN A 3 23.38 -0.48 1.02
CA ASN A 3 22.98 0.82 0.45
C ASN A 3 21.89 0.57 -0.59
N SER A 4 20.68 0.18 -0.15
CA SER A 4 19.44 0.29 -0.93
C SER A 4 18.22 -0.30 -0.21
N PHE A 5 18.07 -0.15 1.11
CA PHE A 5 16.73 -0.29 1.71
C PHE A 5 16.02 1.06 1.56
N THR A 6 15.52 1.31 0.34
CA THR A 6 14.63 2.44 0.06
C THR A 6 13.30 2.12 0.73
N PHE A 7 13.17 2.45 2.02
CA PHE A 7 11.94 2.25 2.77
C PHE A 7 10.87 3.19 2.22
N GLY A 8 9.84 2.57 1.64
CA GLY A 8 8.79 3.26 0.89
C GLY A 8 9.20 3.47 -0.57
N GLN A 9 8.38 2.97 -1.50
CA GLN A 9 8.46 3.34 -2.93
C GLN A 9 8.00 4.78 -3.18
N TYR A 10 7.88 5.60 -2.14
CA TYR A 10 7.47 6.98 -2.26
C TYR A 10 8.51 7.73 -3.07
N ILE A 11 8.07 8.31 -4.19
CA ILE A 11 8.92 9.12 -5.03
C ILE A 11 8.53 10.57 -4.76
N PRO A 12 9.46 11.39 -4.23
CA PRO A 12 9.17 12.80 -4.04
C PRO A 12 8.91 13.44 -5.41
N GLY A 13 7.76 14.09 -5.54
CA GLY A 13 7.30 14.69 -6.79
C GLY A 13 6.42 15.91 -6.54
N ASN A 14 6.45 16.88 -7.46
CA ASN A 14 5.70 18.13 -7.38
C ASN A 14 4.50 18.12 -8.34
N SER A 15 3.66 17.08 -8.26
CA SER A 15 2.46 16.99 -9.11
C SER A 15 1.19 17.37 -8.35
N LEU A 16 0.12 17.71 -9.09
CA LEU A 16 -1.20 18.01 -8.51
C LEU A 16 -1.68 16.87 -7.59
N VAL A 17 -1.45 15.62 -7.99
CA VAL A 17 -1.79 14.43 -7.20
C VAL A 17 -0.89 14.29 -5.97
N HIS A 18 0.38 14.71 -6.03
CA HIS A 18 1.25 14.70 -4.86
C HIS A 18 0.80 15.73 -3.81
N SER A 19 0.30 16.89 -4.25
CA SER A 19 -0.19 17.96 -3.37
C SER A 19 -1.57 17.72 -2.73
N LEU A 20 -2.34 16.74 -3.19
CA LEU A 20 -3.64 16.41 -2.58
C LEU A 20 -3.47 15.90 -1.14
N ASP A 21 -4.49 16.12 -0.32
CA ASP A 21 -4.55 15.61 1.05
C ASP A 21 -4.51 14.06 1.04
N PRO A 22 -3.70 13.40 1.89
CA PRO A 22 -3.63 11.94 1.98
C PRO A 22 -4.99 11.27 2.19
N ARG A 23 -5.91 11.91 2.91
CA ARG A 23 -7.28 11.41 3.13
C ARG A 23 -8.07 11.36 1.83
N THR A 24 -7.94 12.39 1.00
CA THR A 24 -8.59 12.48 -0.31
C THR A 24 -8.05 11.38 -1.22
N LYS A 25 -6.73 11.18 -1.26
CA LYS A 25 -6.12 10.10 -2.05
C LYS A 25 -6.61 8.72 -1.62
N LEU A 26 -6.63 8.44 -0.32
CA LEU A 26 -7.16 7.19 0.24
C LEU A 26 -8.62 6.98 -0.16
N PHE A 27 -9.46 7.99 0.01
CA PHE A 27 -10.87 7.94 -0.39
C PHE A 27 -11.02 7.65 -1.89
N CYS A 28 -10.31 8.40 -2.74
CA CYS A 28 -10.38 8.25 -4.19
C CYS A 28 -9.95 6.85 -4.64
N VAL A 29 -8.85 6.33 -4.08
CA VAL A 29 -8.33 5.00 -4.42
C VAL A 29 -9.30 3.91 -3.99
N VAL A 30 -9.85 3.97 -2.77
CA VAL A 30 -10.84 2.99 -2.29
C VAL A 30 -12.10 3.01 -3.16
N ILE A 31 -12.63 4.20 -3.47
CA ILE A 31 -13.81 4.35 -4.33
C ILE A 31 -13.55 3.88 -5.76
N MET A 32 -12.36 4.16 -6.31
CA MET A 32 -11.99 3.66 -7.63
C MET A 32 -11.80 2.14 -7.65
N MET A 33 -11.23 1.56 -6.59
CA MET A 33 -11.11 0.10 -6.46
C MET A 33 -12.49 -0.55 -6.42
N THR A 34 -13.43 -0.01 -5.63
CA THR A 34 -14.80 -0.56 -5.59
C THR A 34 -15.52 -0.39 -6.94
N ALA A 35 -15.34 0.76 -7.61
CA ALA A 35 -15.85 1.00 -8.96
C ALA A 35 -15.33 -0.04 -9.97
N VAL A 36 -14.01 -0.26 -10.04
CA VAL A 36 -13.37 -1.24 -10.93
C VAL A 36 -13.91 -2.65 -10.69
N LEU A 37 -14.12 -3.04 -9.43
CA LEU A 37 -14.67 -4.36 -9.09
C LEU A 37 -16.17 -4.50 -9.43
N ALA A 38 -16.93 -3.41 -9.40
CA ALA A 38 -18.37 -3.41 -9.66
C ALA A 38 -18.74 -3.40 -11.16
N VAL A 39 -17.82 -3.01 -12.05
CA VAL A 39 -18.04 -2.94 -13.50
C VAL A 39 -18.15 -4.33 -14.12
N ASN A 40 -19.19 -4.55 -14.92
CA ASN A 40 -19.37 -5.74 -15.77
C ASN A 40 -19.52 -5.41 -17.27
N THR A 41 -19.74 -4.14 -17.63
CA THR A 41 -19.99 -3.69 -19.01
C THR A 41 -18.73 -3.11 -19.64
N PHE A 42 -18.59 -3.25 -20.96
CA PHE A 42 -17.44 -2.72 -21.71
C PHE A 42 -17.30 -1.20 -21.57
N ILE A 43 -18.43 -0.48 -21.56
CA ILE A 43 -18.47 0.97 -21.35
C ILE A 43 -17.92 1.33 -19.96
N GLY A 44 -18.34 0.60 -18.91
CA GLY A 44 -17.83 0.80 -17.56
C GLY A 44 -16.31 0.61 -17.47
N VAL A 45 -15.77 -0.41 -18.15
CA VAL A 45 -14.33 -0.70 -18.19
C VAL A 45 -13.56 0.47 -18.80
N MET A 46 -14.06 1.03 -19.89
CA MET A 46 -13.45 2.17 -20.56
C MET A 46 -13.46 3.43 -19.68
N ILE A 47 -14.56 3.70 -18.97
CA ILE A 47 -14.68 4.86 -18.07
C ILE A 47 -13.69 4.76 -16.91
N THR A 48 -13.64 3.61 -16.23
CA THR A 48 -12.71 3.40 -15.10
C THR A 48 -11.25 3.41 -15.56
N ALA A 49 -10.97 2.90 -16.76
CA ALA A 49 -9.63 2.96 -17.36
C ALA A 49 -9.22 4.41 -17.68
N LEU A 50 -10.12 5.19 -18.30
CA LEU A 50 -9.88 6.59 -18.64
C LEU A 50 -9.61 7.41 -17.38
N PHE A 51 -10.44 7.25 -16.35
CA PHE A 51 -10.29 7.99 -15.10
C PHE A 51 -8.97 7.64 -14.40
N THR A 52 -8.62 6.35 -14.34
CA THR A 52 -7.31 5.91 -13.82
C THR A 52 -6.15 6.47 -14.65
N GLY A 53 -6.28 6.48 -15.97
CA GLY A 53 -5.30 7.08 -16.88
C GLY A 53 -5.09 8.57 -16.62
N ILE A 54 -6.16 9.34 -16.41
CA ILE A 54 -6.08 10.77 -16.07
C ILE A 54 -5.30 10.96 -14.76
N PHE A 55 -5.62 10.20 -13.71
CA PHE A 55 -4.89 10.26 -12.45
C PHE A 55 -3.40 9.92 -12.62
N LEU A 56 -3.07 8.89 -13.41
CA LEU A 56 -1.68 8.52 -13.72
C LEU A 56 -0.93 9.64 -14.45
N VAL A 57 -1.55 10.31 -15.42
CA VAL A 57 -0.91 11.43 -16.13
C VAL A 57 -0.71 12.62 -15.18
N LEU A 58 -1.70 12.89 -14.32
CA LEU A 58 -1.62 13.95 -13.31
C LEU A 58 -0.57 13.68 -12.22
N THR A 59 -0.15 12.42 -11.99
CA THR A 59 0.96 12.13 -11.07
C THR A 59 2.32 12.61 -11.62
N ARG A 60 2.45 12.77 -12.94
CA ARG A 60 3.73 13.08 -13.63
C ARG A 60 4.86 12.09 -13.29
N VAL A 61 4.53 10.89 -12.81
CA VAL A 61 5.51 9.84 -12.54
C VAL A 61 5.73 9.05 -13.85
N PRO A 62 6.98 8.72 -14.21
CA PRO A 62 7.24 7.98 -15.44
C PRO A 62 6.57 6.60 -15.41
N VAL A 63 5.86 6.28 -16.50
CA VAL A 63 5.10 5.02 -16.67
C VAL A 63 5.98 3.78 -16.46
N THR A 64 7.28 3.90 -16.71
CA THR A 64 8.27 2.83 -16.49
C THR A 64 8.36 2.37 -15.04
N ILE A 65 8.09 3.24 -14.06
CA ILE A 65 8.09 2.89 -12.64
C ILE A 65 6.85 2.06 -12.31
N TYR A 66 5.70 2.45 -12.86
CA TYR A 66 4.48 1.65 -12.78
C TYR A 66 4.72 0.25 -13.37
N LEU A 67 5.13 0.17 -14.64
CA LEU A 67 5.39 -1.09 -15.32
C LEU A 67 6.44 -1.98 -14.62
N ARG A 68 7.47 -1.40 -14.00
CA ARG A 68 8.46 -2.16 -13.23
C ARG A 68 7.86 -2.80 -11.98
N GLY A 69 6.98 -2.08 -11.29
CA GLY A 69 6.22 -2.60 -10.14
C GLY A 69 5.26 -3.72 -10.52
N MET A 70 4.76 -3.73 -11.76
CA MET A 70 3.80 -4.72 -12.26
C MET A 70 4.44 -6.05 -12.66
N ARG A 71 5.76 -6.12 -12.87
CA ARG A 71 6.46 -7.34 -13.32
C ARG A 71 6.08 -8.63 -12.56
N PRO A 72 6.10 -8.67 -11.21
CA PRO A 72 5.68 -9.87 -10.48
C PRO A 72 4.19 -10.18 -10.64
N LEU A 73 3.36 -9.17 -10.85
CA LEU A 73 1.91 -9.33 -10.98
C LEU A 73 1.48 -9.85 -12.36
N ILE A 74 2.26 -9.60 -13.42
CA ILE A 74 1.96 -10.11 -14.77
C ILE A 74 1.83 -11.64 -14.76
N ILE A 75 2.70 -12.34 -14.01
CA ILE A 75 2.63 -13.80 -13.86
C ILE A 75 1.29 -14.21 -13.24
N LEU A 76 0.87 -13.53 -12.18
CA LEU A 76 -0.41 -13.79 -11.52
C LEU A 76 -1.60 -13.54 -12.46
N VAL A 77 -1.59 -12.44 -13.20
CA VAL A 77 -2.65 -12.08 -14.16
C VAL A 77 -2.74 -13.09 -15.30
N VAL A 78 -1.61 -13.55 -15.84
CA VAL A 78 -1.60 -14.56 -16.90
C VAL A 78 -2.15 -15.89 -16.39
N ILE A 79 -1.76 -16.29 -15.17
CA ILE A 79 -2.27 -17.51 -14.55
C ILE A 79 -3.78 -17.41 -14.33
N THR A 80 -4.27 -16.32 -13.73
CA THR A 80 -5.72 -16.16 -13.48
C THR A 80 -6.52 -16.07 -14.77
N ALA A 81 -5.99 -15.39 -15.79
CA ALA A 81 -6.61 -15.34 -17.12
C ALA A 81 -6.71 -16.74 -17.75
N ALA A 82 -5.64 -17.54 -17.66
CA ALA A 82 -5.64 -18.90 -18.18
C ALA A 82 -6.67 -19.79 -17.45
N PHE A 83 -6.71 -19.72 -16.11
CA PHE A 83 -7.74 -20.43 -15.34
C PHE A 83 -9.15 -20.01 -15.76
N GLN A 84 -9.40 -18.72 -15.87
CA GLN A 84 -10.72 -18.19 -16.22
C GLN A 84 -11.15 -18.56 -17.65
N LEU A 85 -10.18 -18.66 -18.56
CA LEU A 85 -10.42 -19.02 -19.97
C LEU A 85 -10.72 -20.52 -20.13
N PHE A 86 -10.08 -21.40 -19.35
CA PHE A 86 -10.19 -22.84 -19.49
C PHE A 86 -11.17 -23.54 -18.54
N LEU A 87 -11.40 -22.99 -17.33
CA LEU A 87 -12.26 -23.63 -16.32
C LEU A 87 -13.71 -23.14 -16.36
N ILE A 88 -14.01 -22.02 -17.02
CA ILE A 88 -15.39 -21.48 -17.01
C ILE A 88 -16.27 -22.20 -18.03
N PRO A 89 -17.37 -22.83 -17.57
CA PRO A 89 -18.35 -23.44 -18.47
C PRO A 89 -19.15 -22.38 -19.23
N GLY A 90 -19.48 -22.68 -20.49
CA GLY A 90 -20.21 -21.80 -21.40
C GLY A 90 -20.31 -22.41 -22.80
N GLU A 91 -20.74 -21.61 -23.78
CA GLU A 91 -20.78 -22.03 -25.18
C GLU A 91 -19.36 -22.25 -25.70
N VAL A 92 -19.07 -23.47 -26.14
CA VAL A 92 -17.73 -23.91 -26.53
C VAL A 92 -17.43 -23.41 -27.95
N LEU A 93 -16.54 -22.44 -28.06
CA LEU A 93 -16.06 -21.93 -29.34
C LEU A 93 -14.95 -22.81 -29.91
N TRP A 94 -14.10 -23.37 -29.04
CA TRP A 94 -13.02 -24.27 -29.42
C TRP A 94 -12.76 -25.28 -28.32
N ARG A 95 -12.55 -26.54 -28.69
CA ARG A 95 -12.26 -27.63 -27.75
C ARG A 95 -11.03 -28.38 -28.23
N TRP A 96 -10.05 -28.52 -27.34
CA TRP A 96 -8.90 -29.39 -27.56
C TRP A 96 -8.62 -30.22 -26.31
N TRP A 97 -8.80 -31.54 -26.44
CA TRP A 97 -8.61 -32.54 -25.38
C TRP A 97 -9.49 -32.30 -24.12
N VAL A 98 -8.93 -31.67 -23.07
CA VAL A 98 -9.62 -31.32 -21.82
C VAL A 98 -9.87 -29.81 -21.71
N PHE A 99 -9.23 -29.00 -22.56
CA PHE A 99 -9.37 -27.55 -22.57
C PHE A 99 -10.47 -27.11 -23.53
N SER A 100 -11.49 -26.45 -23.01
CA SER A 100 -12.54 -25.80 -23.79
C SER A 100 -12.46 -24.30 -23.59
N ILE A 101 -12.35 -23.55 -24.69
CA ILE A 101 -12.48 -22.09 -24.67
C ILE A 101 -13.96 -21.77 -24.88
N THR A 102 -14.54 -21.04 -23.92
CA THR A 102 -15.94 -20.63 -23.95
C THR A 102 -16.06 -19.11 -24.14
N ASP A 103 -17.13 -18.61 -24.77
CA ASP A 103 -17.36 -17.17 -24.92
C ASP A 103 -17.39 -16.46 -23.54
N ASN A 104 -18.07 -17.08 -22.58
CA ASN A 104 -18.09 -16.61 -21.20
C ASN A 104 -16.70 -16.67 -20.54
N GLY A 105 -15.90 -17.70 -20.82
CA GLY A 105 -14.53 -17.81 -20.33
C GLY A 105 -13.63 -16.69 -20.85
N ILE A 106 -13.76 -16.31 -22.13
CA ILE A 106 -13.01 -15.17 -22.71
C ILE A 106 -13.42 -13.86 -22.05
N LYS A 107 -14.73 -13.57 -21.97
CA LYS A 107 -15.25 -12.33 -21.34
C LYS A 107 -14.79 -12.22 -19.90
N MET A 108 -14.93 -13.30 -19.14
CA MET A 108 -14.53 -13.36 -17.75
C MET A 108 -13.01 -13.24 -17.57
N ALA A 109 -12.21 -13.90 -18.42
CA ALA A 109 -10.75 -13.79 -18.39
C ALA A 109 -10.29 -12.36 -18.63
N ALA A 110 -10.88 -11.67 -19.62
CA ALA A 110 -10.59 -10.27 -19.90
C ALA A 110 -10.99 -9.36 -18.72
N LEU A 111 -12.21 -9.52 -18.18
CA LEU A 111 -12.70 -8.70 -17.07
C LEU A 111 -11.89 -8.90 -15.77
N MET A 112 -11.54 -10.14 -15.43
CA MET A 112 -10.76 -10.41 -14.21
C MET A 112 -9.31 -9.96 -14.35
N SER A 113 -8.70 -10.14 -15.53
CA SER A 113 -7.37 -9.61 -15.82
C SER A 113 -7.35 -8.09 -15.69
N TYR A 114 -8.36 -7.41 -16.25
CA TYR A 114 -8.54 -5.97 -16.12
C TYR A 114 -8.66 -5.54 -14.66
N ARG A 115 -9.51 -6.19 -13.87
CA ARG A 115 -9.72 -5.87 -12.45
C ARG A 115 -8.43 -5.98 -11.65
N LEU A 116 -7.73 -7.11 -11.77
CA LEU A 116 -6.46 -7.34 -11.08
C LEU A 116 -5.41 -6.30 -11.47
N PHE A 117 -5.31 -6.00 -12.77
CA PHE A 117 -4.40 -5.00 -13.29
C PHE A 117 -4.71 -3.61 -12.72
N MET A 118 -5.97 -3.16 -12.78
CA MET A 118 -6.37 -1.82 -12.35
C MET A 118 -6.29 -1.64 -10.82
N VAL A 119 -6.71 -2.62 -10.04
CA VAL A 119 -6.59 -2.56 -8.57
C VAL A 119 -5.12 -2.42 -8.18
N PHE A 120 -4.23 -3.16 -8.83
CA PHE A 120 -2.80 -3.05 -8.56
C PHE A 120 -2.23 -1.69 -8.96
N VAL A 121 -2.58 -1.17 -10.13
CA VAL A 121 -2.17 0.17 -10.59
C VAL A 121 -2.61 1.25 -9.59
N LEU A 122 -3.84 1.17 -9.08
CA LEU A 122 -4.36 2.10 -8.08
C LEU A 122 -3.61 2.00 -6.74
N ALA A 123 -3.30 0.79 -6.29
CA ALA A 123 -2.47 0.58 -5.09
C ALA A 123 -1.06 1.16 -5.27
N GLN A 124 -0.46 0.96 -6.44
CA GLN A 124 0.86 1.49 -6.76
C GLN A 124 0.85 3.02 -6.85
N LEU A 125 -0.21 3.61 -7.42
CA LEU A 125 -0.40 5.06 -7.42
C LEU A 125 -0.37 5.63 -6.01
N LEU A 126 -1.12 5.03 -5.08
CA LEU A 126 -1.13 5.46 -3.68
C LEU A 126 0.27 5.34 -3.04
N THR A 127 0.94 4.22 -3.26
CA THR A 127 2.24 3.89 -2.64
C THR A 127 3.37 4.78 -3.15
N VAL A 128 3.33 5.14 -4.43
CA VAL A 128 4.35 6.00 -5.04
C VAL A 128 4.14 7.47 -4.71
N THR A 129 2.87 7.92 -4.60
CA THR A 129 2.54 9.35 -4.45
C THR A 129 2.29 9.79 -3.01
N THR A 130 2.29 8.88 -2.03
CA THR A 130 2.02 9.20 -0.61
C THR A 130 3.06 8.54 0.28
N SER A 131 3.67 9.31 1.18
CA SER A 131 4.65 8.75 2.11
C SER A 131 3.96 7.91 3.19
N PRO A 132 4.64 6.91 3.78
CA PRO A 132 4.07 6.10 4.85
C PRO A 132 3.58 6.93 6.05
N LEU A 133 4.30 7.99 6.42
CA LEU A 133 3.91 8.91 7.50
C LEU A 133 2.62 9.70 7.14
N GLN A 134 2.52 10.17 5.89
CA GLN A 134 1.30 10.85 5.43
C GLN A 134 0.10 9.90 5.38
N LEU A 135 0.32 8.62 5.04
CA LEU A 135 -0.72 7.60 5.08
C LEU A 135 -1.19 7.34 6.51
N THR A 136 -0.29 7.27 7.50
CA THR A 136 -0.68 7.11 8.91
C THR A 136 -1.48 8.29 9.42
N ASP A 137 -1.07 9.53 9.09
CA ASP A 137 -1.81 10.74 9.49
C ASP A 137 -3.20 10.81 8.81
N GLY A 138 -3.28 10.40 7.53
CA GLY A 138 -4.54 10.31 6.80
C GLY A 138 -5.49 9.29 7.44
N LEU A 139 -4.97 8.11 7.78
CA LEU A 139 -5.73 7.04 8.41
C LEU A 139 -6.20 7.43 9.82
N GLU A 140 -5.35 8.07 10.63
CA GLU A 140 -5.72 8.58 11.96
C GLU A 140 -6.98 9.45 11.88
N ARG A 141 -7.03 10.36 10.91
CA ARG A 141 -8.15 11.30 10.74
C ARG A 141 -9.42 10.61 10.29
N ILE A 142 -9.32 9.58 9.45
CA ILE A 142 -10.45 8.75 9.03
C ILE A 142 -10.99 7.95 10.22
N LEU A 143 -10.12 7.50 11.12
CA LEU A 143 -10.47 6.71 12.31
C LEU A 143 -10.87 7.57 13.53
N ARG A 144 -10.57 8.87 13.54
CA ARG A 144 -10.95 9.81 14.60
C ARG A 144 -12.42 9.77 15.02
N PRO A 145 -13.44 9.73 14.12
CA PRO A 145 -14.84 9.62 14.55
C PRO A 145 -15.12 8.33 15.35
N LEU A 146 -14.37 7.26 15.08
CA LEU A 146 -14.48 6.00 15.81
C LEU A 146 -13.97 6.10 17.25
N ALA A 147 -13.18 7.12 17.57
CA ALA A 147 -12.75 7.40 18.95
C ALA A 147 -13.91 7.69 19.90
N ARG A 148 -15.06 8.14 19.38
CA ARG A 148 -16.28 8.29 20.18
C ARG A 148 -16.84 6.97 20.71
N VAL A 149 -16.45 5.85 20.10
CA VAL A 149 -16.83 4.49 20.47
C VAL A 149 -15.73 3.82 21.31
N GLY A 150 -14.75 4.60 21.81
CA GLY A 150 -13.63 4.10 22.62
C GLY A 150 -12.42 3.60 21.80
N PHE A 151 -12.37 3.87 20.49
CA PHE A 151 -11.24 3.46 19.66
C PHE A 151 -10.04 4.43 19.81
N PRO A 152 -8.85 3.97 20.22
CA PRO A 152 -7.68 4.83 20.50
C PRO A 152 -6.94 5.24 19.21
N ALA A 153 -7.60 6.05 18.35
CA ALA A 153 -7.06 6.43 17.05
C ALA A 153 -5.74 7.20 17.14
N HIS A 154 -5.59 8.06 18.15
CA HIS A 154 -4.41 8.91 18.31
C HIS A 154 -3.20 8.11 18.79
N GLU A 155 -3.41 7.21 19.75
CA GLU A 155 -2.39 6.33 20.30
C GLU A 155 -1.86 5.40 19.21
N LEU A 156 -2.76 4.84 18.38
CA LEU A 156 -2.35 4.03 17.23
C LEU A 156 -1.50 4.83 16.24
N ALA A 157 -1.89 6.06 15.92
CA ALA A 157 -1.11 6.92 15.03
C ALA A 157 0.28 7.22 15.60
N MET A 158 0.37 7.45 16.91
CA MET A 158 1.64 7.66 17.61
C MET A 158 2.53 6.41 17.53
N ILE A 159 1.99 5.23 17.88
CA ILE A 159 2.73 3.97 17.84
C ILE A 159 3.24 3.70 16.43
N MET A 160 2.40 3.89 15.41
CA MET A 160 2.80 3.72 14.01
C MET A 160 3.88 4.71 13.57
N THR A 161 3.77 5.98 13.98
CA THR A 161 4.79 7.01 13.68
C THR A 161 6.14 6.68 14.33
N ILE A 162 6.11 6.26 15.60
CA ILE A 162 7.30 5.82 16.34
C ILE A 162 7.91 4.59 15.65
N ALA A 163 7.09 3.59 15.29
CA ALA A 163 7.54 2.39 14.60
C ALA A 163 8.20 2.73 13.26
N LEU A 164 7.54 3.52 12.40
CA LEU A 164 8.09 3.96 11.11
C LEU A 164 9.44 4.67 11.26
N ARG A 165 9.60 5.48 12.31
CA ARG A 165 10.86 6.17 12.60
C ARG A 165 11.95 5.24 13.13
N PHE A 166 11.60 4.21 13.91
CA PHE A 166 12.58 3.27 14.45
C PHE A 166 12.97 2.15 13.49
N ILE A 167 12.16 1.86 12.47
CA ILE A 167 12.48 0.84 11.46
C ILE A 167 13.89 1.06 10.87
N PRO A 168 14.25 2.23 10.29
CA PRO A 168 15.60 2.44 9.75
C PRO A 168 16.69 2.26 10.80
N VAL A 169 16.47 2.76 12.02
CA VAL A 169 17.40 2.65 13.14
C VAL A 169 17.64 1.19 13.52
N PHE A 170 16.59 0.36 13.56
CA PHE A 170 16.71 -1.06 13.85
C PHE A 170 17.43 -1.84 12.76
N PHE A 171 17.24 -1.49 11.49
CA PHE A 171 17.99 -2.09 10.38
C PHE A 171 19.49 -1.75 10.45
N GLU A 172 19.83 -0.50 10.75
CA GLU A 172 21.22 -0.08 10.94
C GLU A 172 21.86 -0.80 12.13
N GLU A 173 21.16 -0.88 13.25
CA GLU A 173 21.64 -1.55 14.46
C GLU A 173 21.79 -3.06 14.25
N GLY A 174 20.81 -3.70 13.61
CA GLY A 174 20.89 -5.10 13.22
C GLY A 174 22.09 -5.36 12.31
N SER A 175 22.35 -4.48 11.34
CA SER A 175 23.52 -4.57 10.45
C SER A 175 24.85 -4.48 11.23
N LYS A 176 24.94 -3.58 12.22
CA LYS A 176 26.12 -3.47 13.10
C LYS A 176 26.31 -4.73 13.94
N ILE A 177 25.23 -5.28 14.50
CA ILE A 177 25.27 -6.52 15.29
C ILE A 177 25.73 -7.69 14.42
N ILE A 178 25.19 -7.81 13.19
CA ILE A 178 25.60 -8.85 12.24
C ILE A 178 27.10 -8.75 11.97
N LEU A 179 27.62 -7.57 11.62
CA LEU A 179 29.04 -7.37 11.34
C LEU A 179 29.93 -7.68 12.57
N ALA A 180 29.48 -7.32 13.78
CA ALA A 180 30.18 -7.63 15.02
C ALA A 180 30.22 -9.13 15.30
N GLN A 181 29.12 -9.86 15.05
CA GLN A 181 29.07 -11.30 15.22
C GLN A 181 29.92 -12.04 14.16
N VAL A 182 29.89 -11.59 12.90
CA VAL A 182 30.78 -12.12 11.84
C VAL A 182 32.25 -11.93 12.23
N SER A 183 32.61 -10.77 12.77
CA SER A 183 33.97 -10.49 13.26
C SER A 183 34.39 -11.38 14.43
N ARG A 184 33.42 -11.91 15.20
CA ARG A 184 33.62 -12.88 16.29
C ARG A 184 33.58 -14.34 15.83
N GLY A 185 33.54 -14.58 14.52
CA GLY A 185 33.54 -15.93 13.93
C GLY A 185 32.16 -16.56 13.79
N ALA A 186 31.07 -15.80 13.94
CA ALA A 186 29.73 -16.30 13.65
C ALA A 186 29.55 -16.47 12.14
N ASP A 187 29.33 -17.72 11.72
CA ASP A 187 29.12 -18.08 10.32
C ASP A 187 27.62 -18.27 10.05
N PHE A 188 27.07 -17.40 9.21
CA PHE A 188 25.64 -17.36 8.84
C PHE A 188 25.34 -18.08 7.51
N GLN A 189 26.36 -18.63 6.84
CA GLN A 189 26.21 -19.28 5.53
C GLN A 189 26.16 -20.82 5.63
N GLY A 190 26.13 -21.37 6.84
CA GLY A 190 26.01 -22.82 7.08
C GLY A 190 24.59 -23.39 6.95
N GLY A 191 24.43 -24.66 7.35
CA GLY A 191 23.14 -25.35 7.35
C GLY A 191 22.07 -24.67 8.23
N TRP A 192 20.79 -24.88 7.88
CA TRP A 192 19.63 -24.21 8.49
C TRP A 192 19.63 -24.20 10.03
N LEU A 193 20.06 -25.30 10.66
CA LEU A 193 20.12 -25.43 12.11
C LEU A 193 21.21 -24.56 12.76
N LYS A 194 22.38 -24.45 12.11
CA LYS A 194 23.49 -23.59 12.56
C LYS A 194 23.12 -22.12 12.39
N SER A 195 22.50 -21.78 11.26
CA SER A 195 22.03 -20.42 10.97
C SER A 195 20.92 -19.99 11.93
N ALA A 196 19.98 -20.87 12.29
CA ALA A 196 18.96 -20.59 13.30
C ALA A 196 19.55 -20.31 14.69
N ARG A 197 20.54 -21.11 15.13
CA ARG A 197 21.25 -20.88 16.40
C ARG A 197 21.99 -19.55 16.40
N ASN A 198 22.66 -19.20 15.30
CA ASN A 198 23.39 -17.95 15.18
C ASN A 198 22.47 -16.72 15.11
N LEU A 199 21.21 -16.90 14.69
CA LEU A 199 20.18 -15.87 14.70
C LEU A 199 19.87 -15.37 16.12
N VAL A 200 19.95 -16.26 17.13
CA VAL A 200 19.78 -15.88 18.54
C VAL A 200 20.83 -14.86 18.99
N ALA A 201 22.07 -15.00 18.51
CA ALA A 201 23.17 -14.07 18.82
C ALA A 201 22.97 -12.66 18.23
N ILE A 202 22.07 -12.51 17.24
CA ILE A 202 21.65 -11.22 16.69
C ILE A 202 20.40 -10.70 17.41
N MET A 203 19.40 -11.57 17.58
CA MET A 203 18.09 -11.19 18.13
C MET A 203 18.17 -10.73 19.57
N VAL A 204 18.88 -11.45 20.44
CA VAL A 204 18.94 -11.10 21.87
C VAL A 204 19.53 -9.70 22.08
N PRO A 205 20.70 -9.34 21.51
CA PRO A 205 21.21 -7.97 21.62
C PRO A 205 20.28 -6.90 21.00
N LEU A 206 19.63 -7.22 19.88
CA LEU A 206 18.70 -6.30 19.23
C LEU A 206 17.48 -6.01 20.12
N PHE A 207 16.90 -7.03 20.74
CA PHE A 207 15.79 -6.88 21.69
C PHE A 207 16.19 -6.05 22.92
N VAL A 208 17.35 -6.34 23.52
CA VAL A 208 17.84 -5.56 24.68
C VAL A 208 18.01 -4.08 24.31
N ARG A 209 18.55 -3.79 23.11
CA ARG A 209 18.65 -2.41 22.61
C ARG A 209 17.28 -1.79 22.34
N ALA A 210 16.34 -2.55 21.80
CA ALA A 210 14.98 -2.07 21.54
C ALA A 210 14.24 -1.71 22.83
N PHE A 211 14.34 -2.52 23.88
CA PHE A 211 13.75 -2.21 25.19
C PHE A 211 14.37 -0.96 25.81
N ARG A 212 15.71 -0.86 25.85
CA ARG A 212 16.37 0.36 26.34
C ARG A 212 15.92 1.60 25.57
N ARG A 213 15.79 1.50 24.24
CA ARG A 213 15.33 2.60 23.40
C ARG A 213 13.88 3.00 23.70
N ALA A 214 13.03 2.03 24.01
CA ALA A 214 11.65 2.28 24.41
C ALA A 214 11.61 3.02 25.76
N ASP A 215 12.41 2.58 26.75
CA ASP A 215 12.53 3.23 28.05
C ASP A 215 13.06 4.66 27.94
N ASP A 216 14.15 4.84 27.17
CA ASP A 216 14.74 6.17 26.90
C ASP A 216 13.73 7.10 26.22
N LEU A 217 12.96 6.58 25.26
CA LEU A 217 11.94 7.35 24.56
C LEU A 217 10.79 7.72 25.51
N ALA A 218 10.32 6.78 26.32
CA ALA A 218 9.25 7.02 27.29
C ALA A 218 9.67 8.10 28.30
N LEU A 219 10.86 7.99 28.89
CA LEU A 219 11.41 8.98 29.82
C LEU A 219 11.59 10.36 29.13
N ALA A 220 12.05 10.38 27.88
CA ALA A 220 12.18 11.61 27.10
C ALA A 220 10.82 12.24 26.77
N MET A 221 9.77 11.44 26.60
CA MET A 221 8.40 11.91 26.38
C MET A 221 7.80 12.48 27.68
N GLU A 222 7.95 11.78 28.80
CA GLU A 222 7.49 12.23 30.12
C GLU A 222 8.18 13.52 30.57
N SER A 223 9.50 13.63 30.39
CA SER A 223 10.26 14.86 30.70
C SER A 223 9.87 16.06 29.83
N ARG A 224 9.27 15.82 28.66
CA ARG A 224 8.65 16.84 27.80
C ARG A 224 7.16 17.05 28.10
N CYS A 225 6.69 16.54 29.25
CA CYS A 225 5.31 16.61 29.70
C CYS A 225 4.31 15.99 28.71
N TYR A 226 4.68 14.88 28.06
CA TYR A 226 3.76 14.16 27.19
C TYR A 226 2.74 13.36 28.00
N THR A 227 1.48 13.80 28.03
CA THR A 227 0.40 13.21 28.84
C THR A 227 -0.73 12.54 28.05
N GLY A 228 -0.57 12.35 26.73
CA GLY A 228 -1.61 11.78 25.86
C GLY A 228 -2.35 12.82 24.99
N GLY A 229 -3.38 12.37 24.26
CA GLY A 229 -3.95 13.03 23.08
C GLY A 229 -4.97 14.16 23.29
N GLU A 230 -5.51 14.34 24.50
CA GLU A 230 -6.53 15.37 24.76
C GLU A 230 -5.91 16.79 24.84
N GLY A 231 -6.53 17.76 24.17
CA GLY A 231 -6.11 19.17 24.23
C GLY A 231 -4.80 19.52 23.51
N ARG A 232 -4.20 18.60 22.75
CA ARG A 232 -2.92 18.85 22.03
C ARG A 232 -3.10 19.70 20.77
N THR A 233 -2.16 20.60 20.53
CA THR A 233 -1.95 21.26 19.24
C THR A 233 -1.05 20.43 18.32
N ARG A 234 -1.24 20.53 17.00
CA ARG A 234 -0.46 19.79 16.00
C ARG A 234 0.49 20.72 15.27
N LEU A 235 1.75 20.32 15.15
CA LEU A 235 2.74 21.08 14.37
C LEU A 235 2.49 20.96 12.86
N HIS A 236 2.08 19.78 12.39
CA HIS A 236 1.75 19.54 10.98
C HIS A 236 0.25 19.31 10.86
N GLU A 237 -0.47 20.36 10.47
CA GLU A 237 -1.88 20.27 10.14
C GLU A 237 -2.04 20.01 8.64
N ILE A 238 -2.61 18.85 8.31
CA ILE A 238 -3.11 18.59 6.97
C ILE A 238 -4.41 19.41 6.80
N ALA A 239 -4.51 20.22 5.76
CA ALA A 239 -5.70 21.01 5.46
C ALA A 239 -6.27 20.57 4.11
N MET A 240 -7.60 20.39 4.05
CA MET A 240 -8.24 20.10 2.77
C MET A 240 -8.36 21.39 1.96
N SER A 241 -7.80 21.37 0.77
CA SER A 241 -7.97 22.41 -0.24
C SER A 241 -9.34 22.29 -0.92
N ARG A 242 -9.79 23.36 -1.58
CA ARG A 242 -10.98 23.32 -2.46
C ARG A 242 -10.84 22.27 -3.58
N MET A 243 -9.61 22.05 -4.04
CA MET A 243 -9.30 21.01 -5.03
C MET A 243 -9.58 19.60 -4.50
N ASP A 244 -9.32 19.36 -3.20
CA ASP A 244 -9.58 18.05 -2.58
C ASP A 244 -11.07 17.71 -2.61
N TYR A 245 -11.93 18.67 -2.26
CA TYR A 245 -13.38 18.47 -2.31
C TYR A 245 -13.90 18.22 -3.73
N LEU A 246 -13.36 18.94 -4.72
CA LEU A 246 -13.73 18.74 -6.12
C LEU A 246 -13.35 17.34 -6.60
N VAL A 247 -12.11 16.90 -6.32
CA VAL A 247 -11.62 15.57 -6.69
C VAL A 247 -12.42 14.48 -5.98
N MET A 248 -12.75 14.67 -4.70
CA MET A 248 -13.58 13.74 -3.92
C MET A 248 -15.00 13.64 -4.48
N ALA A 249 -15.62 14.76 -4.86
CA ALA A 249 -16.94 14.77 -5.48
C ALA A 249 -16.94 14.09 -6.86
N ALA A 250 -15.93 14.38 -7.69
CA ALA A 250 -15.79 13.78 -9.01
C ALA A 250 -15.58 12.25 -8.95
N THR A 251 -14.76 11.79 -8.00
CA THR A 251 -14.54 10.34 -7.77
C THR A 251 -15.78 9.66 -7.17
N ALA A 252 -16.49 10.31 -6.26
CA ALA A 252 -17.73 9.77 -5.69
C ALA A 252 -18.85 9.65 -6.73
N ALA A 253 -18.98 10.62 -7.65
CA ALA A 253 -19.98 10.60 -8.73
C ALA A 253 -19.79 9.43 -9.71
N LEU A 254 -18.58 8.85 -9.79
CA LEU A 254 -18.26 7.77 -10.69
C LEU A 254 -18.97 6.45 -10.32
N VAL A 255 -19.21 6.20 -9.03
CA VAL A 255 -19.90 5.00 -8.53
C VAL A 255 -21.37 4.92 -8.98
N PRO A 256 -22.24 5.92 -8.71
CA PRO A 256 -23.62 5.86 -9.17
C PRO A 256 -23.71 5.85 -10.69
N PHE A 257 -22.81 6.54 -11.40
CA PHE A 257 -22.75 6.50 -12.85
C PHE A 257 -22.52 5.07 -13.35
N ILE A 258 -21.53 4.35 -12.80
CA ILE A 258 -21.28 2.94 -13.15
C ILE A 258 -22.46 2.04 -12.80
N ILE A 259 -23.12 2.27 -11.66
CA ILE A 259 -24.29 1.47 -11.27
C ILE A 259 -25.43 1.64 -12.28
N VAL A 260 -25.65 2.86 -12.80
CA VAL A 260 -26.65 3.11 -13.84
C VAL A 260 -26.29 2.39 -15.15
N PHE A 261 -25.01 2.41 -15.55
CA PHE A 261 -24.51 1.72 -16.76
C PHE A 261 -24.20 0.22 -16.56
N ARG A 262 -24.49 -0.32 -15.38
CA ARG A 262 -24.34 -1.76 -15.07
C ARG A 262 -25.59 -2.55 -15.43
N ASN A 263 -26.76 -1.92 -15.40
CA ASN A 263 -28.03 -2.47 -15.91
C ASN A 263 -28.11 -2.33 -17.43
#